data_AF-A0A3B8XM51-F1
#
_entry.id   AF-A0A3B8XM51-F1
#
_cell.length_a   1.000
_cell.length_b   1.000
_cell.length_c   1.000
_cell.angle_alpha   90.00
_cell.angle_beta   90.00
_cell.angle_gamma   90.00
#
_symmetry.space_group_name_H-M   'P 1'
#
loop_
_entity.id
_entity.type
_entity.pdbx_description
1 polymer ?
#
loop_
_entity_poly.entity_id
_entity_poly.type
_entity_poly.pdbx_seq_one_letter_code
_entity_poly.pdbx_strand_id
1 'polypeptide(L)'
;MVALIGACGSNAPAATGAGNPAANVAQAVKFAQCMRANGVSNFPDPDASGALTIDGVINGSSLDPNSATFQQAISACKDLEPPGFMGNTRSAQQQEAALKFAQCMRDNGVPDFPDPTANGPLIDTTRIPSMAGKNPRSDPGFSAALQKCRGFAAAAGVSGP
;
A
#
# COMPACT_ATOMS: atom_id res chain seq x y z
N MET A 1 -5.93 -55.43 -3.98
CA MET A 1 -6.82 -54.28 -4.25
C MET A 1 -7.61 -54.02 -2.98
N VAL A 2 -7.66 -52.89 -2.29
CA VAL A 2 -7.14 -51.51 -2.39
C VAL A 2 -7.06 -51.03 -0.93
N ALA A 3 -6.02 -50.28 -0.58
CA ALA A 3 -5.83 -49.67 0.74
C ALA A 3 -6.73 -48.44 0.92
N LEU A 4 -7.25 -48.21 2.14
CA LEU A 4 -7.87 -46.94 2.52
C LEU A 4 -7.37 -46.52 3.91
N ILE A 5 -6.36 -45.67 3.88
CA ILE A 5 -5.78 -44.95 5.03
C ILE A 5 -6.72 -43.76 5.29
N GLY A 6 -7.42 -43.76 6.42
CA GLY A 6 -8.23 -42.64 6.88
C GLY A 6 -7.33 -41.53 7.42
N ALA A 7 -7.04 -40.55 6.58
CA ALA A 7 -6.29 -39.36 6.96
C ALA A 7 -7.10 -38.47 7.93
N CYS A 8 -6.48 -38.09 9.05
CA CYS A 8 -6.90 -36.98 9.87
C CYS A 8 -6.90 -35.69 9.02
N GLY A 9 -8.09 -35.19 8.69
CA GLY A 9 -8.28 -33.86 8.12
C GLY A 9 -8.08 -32.80 9.20
N SER A 10 -6.85 -32.35 9.39
CA SER A 10 -6.58 -31.10 10.09
C SER A 10 -6.94 -29.95 9.15
N ASN A 11 -8.03 -29.24 9.44
CA ASN A 11 -8.30 -27.93 8.86
C ASN A 11 -7.17 -26.97 9.26
N ALA A 12 -6.13 -26.88 8.43
CA ALA A 12 -5.14 -25.82 8.54
C ALA A 12 -5.81 -24.51 8.09
N PRO A 13 -5.85 -23.45 8.93
CA PRO A 13 -6.12 -22.13 8.40
C PRO A 13 -5.00 -21.77 7.42
N ALA A 14 -5.38 -21.18 6.30
CA ALA A 14 -4.46 -20.62 5.33
C ALA A 14 -3.45 -19.72 6.06
N ALA A 15 -2.17 -20.06 5.95
CA ALA A 15 -1.08 -19.27 6.49
C ALA A 15 -1.04 -17.93 5.74
N THR A 16 -1.69 -16.91 6.30
CA THR A 16 -1.22 -15.53 6.18
C THR A 16 0.24 -15.54 6.61
N GLY A 17 1.13 -15.07 5.73
CA GLY A 17 2.58 -15.17 5.90
C GLY A 17 3.03 -14.78 7.31
N ALA A 18 3.24 -15.77 8.15
CA ALA A 18 3.77 -15.61 9.50
C ALA A 18 5.28 -15.43 9.38
N GLY A 19 5.70 -14.26 8.93
CA GLY A 19 7.06 -13.79 9.19
C GLY A 19 7.30 -13.79 10.71
N ASN A 20 8.51 -14.12 11.14
CA ASN A 20 8.88 -14.08 12.55
C ASN A 20 8.58 -12.67 13.12
N PRO A 21 7.65 -12.52 14.08
CA PRO A 21 7.24 -11.20 14.59
C PRO A 21 8.43 -10.36 15.06
N ALA A 22 9.44 -10.99 15.67
CA ALA A 22 10.65 -10.32 16.12
C ALA A 22 11.51 -9.77 14.95
N ALA A 23 11.55 -10.48 13.82
CA ALA A 23 12.25 -10.02 12.62
C ALA A 23 11.52 -8.83 11.96
N ASN A 24 10.19 -8.85 11.97
CA ASN A 24 9.37 -7.76 11.45
C ASN A 24 9.53 -6.49 12.30
N VAL A 25 9.54 -6.62 13.64
CA VAL A 25 9.82 -5.50 14.57
C VAL A 25 11.20 -4.91 14.29
N ALA A 26 12.24 -5.74 14.19
CA ALA A 26 13.61 -5.26 13.96
C ALA A 26 13.75 -4.50 12.63
N GLN A 27 13.08 -4.96 11.57
CA GLN A 27 13.08 -4.26 10.29
C GLN A 27 12.32 -2.93 10.37
N ALA A 28 11.12 -2.93 10.96
CA ALA A 28 10.33 -1.71 11.13
C ALA A 28 11.04 -0.66 12.00
N VAL A 29 11.79 -1.07 13.03
CA VAL A 29 12.64 -0.17 13.83
C VAL A 29 13.78 0.41 12.98
N LYS A 30 14.46 -0.38 12.16
CA LYS A 30 15.51 0.13 11.25
C LYS A 30 14.96 1.14 10.25
N PHE A 31 13.78 0.87 9.71
CA PHE A 31 13.08 1.80 8.83
C PHE A 31 12.77 3.12 9.55
N ALA A 32 12.19 3.06 10.75
CA ALA A 32 11.88 4.24 11.54
C ALA A 32 13.14 5.07 11.88
N GLN A 33 14.24 4.41 12.22
CA GLN A 33 15.54 5.06 12.44
C GLN A 33 16.06 5.74 11.17
N CYS A 34 15.96 5.09 10.02
CA CYS A 34 16.35 5.65 8.74
C CYS A 34 15.52 6.90 8.39
N MET A 35 14.19 6.86 8.61
CA MET A 35 13.30 7.99 8.38
C MET A 35 13.69 9.21 9.21
N ARG A 36 13.97 9.00 10.51
CA ARG A 36 14.45 10.06 11.40
C ARG A 36 15.81 10.62 10.97
N ALA A 37 16.72 9.75 10.53
CA ALA A 37 18.03 10.16 10.02
C ALA A 37 17.93 10.99 8.70
N ASN A 38 16.86 10.81 7.93
CA ASN A 38 16.60 11.55 6.69
C ASN A 38 15.64 12.75 6.90
N GLY A 39 15.55 13.29 8.12
CA GLY A 39 14.89 14.56 8.41
C GLY A 39 13.45 14.45 8.88
N VAL A 40 12.86 13.25 8.95
CA VAL A 40 11.53 13.02 9.52
C VAL A 40 11.68 12.69 11.01
N SER A 41 12.18 13.64 11.79
CA SER A 41 12.64 13.42 13.18
C SER A 41 11.57 12.89 14.14
N ASN A 42 10.30 13.20 13.88
CA ASN A 42 9.13 12.75 14.64
C ASN A 42 8.51 11.45 14.10
N PHE A 43 9.19 10.72 13.20
CA PHE A 43 8.71 9.43 12.72
C PHE A 43 8.64 8.41 13.87
N PRO A 44 7.49 7.73 14.09
CA PRO A 44 7.29 6.86 15.24
C PRO A 44 7.99 5.51 15.08
N ASP A 45 8.25 4.84 16.20
CA ASP A 45 8.65 3.43 16.22
C ASP A 45 7.43 2.51 16.08
N PRO A 46 7.59 1.28 15.53
CA PRO A 46 6.52 0.28 15.54
C PRO A 46 6.14 -0.12 16.96
N ASP A 47 4.93 -0.64 17.14
CA ASP A 47 4.52 -1.26 18.39
C ASP A 47 5.17 -2.65 18.59
N ALA A 48 4.84 -3.32 19.69
CA ALA A 48 5.37 -4.66 20.00
C ALA A 48 4.97 -5.74 18.98
N SER A 49 3.96 -5.51 18.14
CA SER A 49 3.59 -6.41 17.05
C SER A 49 4.46 -6.23 15.80
N GLY A 50 5.22 -5.14 15.73
CA GLY A 50 6.01 -4.76 14.56
C GLY A 50 5.17 -4.13 13.46
N ALA A 51 3.89 -3.84 13.74
CA ALA A 51 3.01 -3.17 12.79
C ALA A 51 3.46 -1.72 12.60
N LEU A 52 3.77 -1.38 11.36
CA LEU A 52 4.06 -0.02 10.94
C LEU A 52 3.43 0.17 9.56
N THR A 53 2.36 0.96 9.49
CA THR A 53 1.66 1.28 8.25
C THR A 53 1.67 2.78 8.02
N ILE A 54 1.66 3.20 6.76
CA ILE A 54 1.61 4.62 6.41
C ILE A 54 0.36 5.29 7.00
N ASP A 55 -0.80 4.63 6.98
CA ASP A 55 -2.02 5.13 7.59
C ASP A 55 -1.90 5.26 9.12
N GLY A 56 -1.25 4.31 9.79
CA GLY A 56 -0.99 4.37 11.22
C GLY A 56 -0.07 5.54 11.58
N VAL A 57 0.95 5.79 10.77
CA VAL A 57 1.87 6.93 10.95
C VAL A 57 1.14 8.25 10.73
N ILE A 58 0.38 8.41 9.64
CA ILE A 58 -0.32 9.66 9.30
C ILE A 58 -1.42 9.96 10.32
N ASN A 59 -2.20 8.95 10.74
CA ASN A 59 -3.27 9.16 11.71
C ASN A 59 -2.76 9.28 13.15
N GLY A 60 -1.58 8.72 13.44
CA GLY A 60 -0.95 8.74 14.76
C GLY A 60 0.04 9.87 14.99
N SER A 61 0.31 10.73 13.99
CA SER A 61 1.29 11.81 14.09
C SER A 61 0.94 13.01 13.21
N SER A 62 1.58 14.16 13.45
CA SER A 62 1.41 15.36 12.63
C SER A 62 2.24 15.35 11.33
N LEU A 63 2.56 14.17 10.80
CA LEU A 63 3.38 14.02 9.60
C LEU A 63 2.56 14.25 8.34
N ASP A 64 3.10 15.05 7.41
CA ASP A 64 2.54 15.19 6.07
C ASP A 64 3.25 14.24 5.10
N PRO A 65 2.58 13.19 4.61
CA PRO A 65 3.15 12.24 3.65
C PRO A 65 3.46 12.88 2.29
N ASN A 66 2.91 14.07 2.01
CA ASN A 66 3.17 14.81 0.78
C ASN A 66 4.33 15.80 0.91
N SER A 67 4.91 15.95 2.11
CA SER A 67 6.05 16.83 2.30
C SER A 67 7.30 16.29 1.57
N ALA A 68 8.10 17.19 1.00
CA ALA A 68 9.31 16.83 0.28
C ALA A 68 10.28 16.01 1.16
N THR A 69 10.41 16.38 2.44
CA THR A 69 11.22 15.65 3.42
C THR A 69 10.74 14.22 3.62
N PHE A 70 9.43 14.01 3.75
CA PHE A 70 8.88 12.67 3.92
C PHE A 70 9.09 11.80 2.68
N GLN A 71 8.79 12.33 1.49
CA GLN A 71 8.99 11.61 0.22
C GLN A 71 10.46 11.25 -0.03
N GLN A 72 11.38 12.18 0.27
CA GLN A 72 12.81 11.94 0.18
C GLN A 72 13.25 10.83 1.15
N ALA A 73 12.79 10.88 2.41
CA ALA A 73 13.12 9.88 3.41
C ALA A 73 12.58 8.49 3.02
N ILE A 74 11.34 8.38 2.55
CA ILE A 74 10.78 7.12 2.06
C ILE A 74 11.64 6.55 0.92
N SER A 75 12.02 7.38 -0.05
CA SER A 75 12.86 6.96 -1.17
C SER A 75 14.24 6.46 -0.69
N ALA A 76 14.88 7.19 0.23
CA ALA A 76 16.18 6.84 0.78
C ALA A 76 16.14 5.57 1.65
N CYS A 77 15.00 5.31 2.31
CA CYS A 77 14.82 4.19 3.25
C CYS A 77 14.11 2.98 2.63
N LYS A 78 13.87 2.98 1.31
CA LYS A 78 13.05 1.99 0.62
C LYS A 78 13.49 0.54 0.84
N ASP A 79 14.79 0.28 0.90
CA ASP A 79 15.33 -1.07 1.11
C ASP A 79 15.09 -1.60 2.55
N LEU A 80 14.73 -0.72 3.47
CA LEU A 80 14.40 -1.07 4.85
C LEU A 80 12.88 -1.15 5.09
N GLU A 81 12.06 -0.81 4.10
CA GLU A 81 10.60 -0.74 4.24
C GLU A 81 10.04 -2.09 4.76
N PRO A 82 9.32 -2.10 5.89
CA PRO A 82 8.75 -3.33 6.41
C PRO A 82 7.56 -3.76 5.56
N PRO A 83 7.30 -5.08 5.44
CA PRO A 83 6.11 -5.58 4.77
C PRO A 83 4.83 -4.94 5.32
N GLY A 84 3.97 -4.45 4.44
CA GLY A 84 2.71 -3.82 4.83
C GLY A 84 2.79 -2.31 5.07
N PHE A 85 3.97 -1.68 5.02
CA PHE A 85 4.10 -0.23 5.26
C PHE A 85 3.28 0.61 4.27
N MET A 86 3.45 0.36 2.97
CA MET A 86 2.68 0.99 1.89
C MET A 86 1.26 0.40 1.73
N GLY A 87 0.82 -0.43 2.67
CA GLY A 87 -0.42 -1.21 2.62
C GLY A 87 -0.16 -2.71 2.42
N ASN A 88 -1.19 -3.51 2.64
CA ASN A 88 -1.10 -4.96 2.44
C ASN A 88 -0.86 -5.31 0.98
N THR A 89 -0.07 -6.37 0.74
CA THR A 89 0.04 -7.00 -0.58
C THR A 89 -1.35 -7.38 -1.07
N ARG A 90 -1.72 -6.88 -2.26
CA ARG A 90 -2.99 -7.25 -2.90
C ARG A 90 -3.01 -8.74 -3.21
N SER A 91 -4.15 -9.39 -2.98
CA SER A 91 -4.40 -10.73 -3.52
C SER A 91 -4.40 -10.69 -5.05
N ALA A 92 -4.26 -11.85 -5.71
CA ALA A 92 -4.34 -11.93 -7.17
C ALA A 92 -5.64 -11.32 -7.73
N GLN A 93 -6.77 -11.54 -7.05
CA GLN A 93 -8.07 -10.98 -7.43
C GLN A 93 -8.10 -9.46 -7.26
N GLN A 94 -7.57 -8.95 -6.15
CA GLN A 94 -7.47 -7.51 -5.93
C GLN A 94 -6.53 -6.83 -6.94
N GLN A 95 -5.44 -7.50 -7.30
CA GLN A 95 -4.50 -7.01 -8.31
C GLN A 95 -5.14 -6.98 -9.71
N GLU A 96 -5.91 -7.99 -10.09
CA GLU A 96 -6.66 -7.96 -11.35
C GLU A 96 -7.68 -6.81 -11.37
N ALA A 97 -8.40 -6.58 -10.28
CA ALA A 97 -9.30 -5.43 -10.13
C ALA A 97 -8.55 -4.10 -10.19
N ALA A 98 -7.34 -4.03 -9.62
CA ALA A 98 -6.49 -2.84 -9.65
C ALA A 98 -6.02 -2.50 -11.07
N LEU A 99 -5.68 -3.52 -11.89
CA LEU A 99 -5.36 -3.33 -13.30
C LEU A 99 -6.58 -2.87 -14.12
N LYS A 100 -7.77 -3.44 -13.84
CA LYS A 100 -9.03 -2.98 -14.44
C LYS A 100 -9.36 -1.53 -14.05
N PHE A 101 -9.07 -1.15 -12.80
CA PHE A 101 -9.18 0.23 -12.33
C PHE A 101 -8.26 1.17 -13.12
N ALA A 102 -6.98 0.82 -13.27
CA ALA A 102 -6.02 1.62 -14.05
C ALA A 102 -6.45 1.80 -15.50
N GLN A 103 -6.90 0.72 -16.15
CA GLN A 103 -7.48 0.79 -17.49
C GLN A 103 -8.69 1.73 -17.55
N CYS A 104 -9.63 1.60 -16.61
CA CYS A 104 -10.80 2.47 -16.54
C CYS A 104 -10.42 3.96 -16.40
N MET A 105 -9.42 4.29 -15.58
CA MET A 105 -8.94 5.67 -15.40
C MET A 105 -8.37 6.23 -16.72
N ARG A 106 -7.58 5.42 -17.44
CA ARG A 106 -7.04 5.79 -18.75
C ARG A 106 -8.14 6.05 -19.78
N ASP A 107 -9.15 5.18 -19.81
CA ASP A 107 -10.30 5.31 -20.72
C ASP A 107 -11.22 6.48 -20.37
N ASN A 108 -11.12 7.03 -19.15
CA ASN A 108 -12.01 8.10 -18.66
C ASN A 108 -11.30 9.44 -18.42
N GLY A 109 -10.17 9.68 -19.08
CA GLY A 109 -9.56 11.02 -19.14
C GLY A 109 -8.29 11.20 -18.32
N VAL A 110 -7.72 10.12 -17.78
CA VAL A 110 -6.39 10.12 -17.16
C VAL A 110 -5.47 9.14 -17.93
N PRO A 111 -5.14 9.42 -19.20
CA PRO A 111 -4.50 8.46 -20.11
C PRO A 111 -3.11 7.98 -19.67
N ASP A 112 -2.46 8.73 -18.79
CA ASP A 112 -1.15 8.45 -18.21
C ASP A 112 -1.22 7.81 -16.82
N PHE A 113 -2.40 7.32 -16.42
CA PHE A 113 -2.56 6.59 -15.17
C PHE A 113 -1.75 5.28 -15.20
N PRO A 114 -0.78 5.08 -14.28
CA PRO A 114 0.12 3.93 -14.30
C PRO A 114 -0.56 2.66 -13.79
N ASP A 115 -0.05 1.50 -14.20
CA ASP A 115 -0.49 0.23 -13.63
C ASP A 115 0.02 0.08 -12.17
N PRO A 116 -0.84 -0.34 -11.23
CA PRO A 116 -0.50 -0.48 -9.83
C PRO A 116 0.36 -1.73 -9.61
N THR A 117 1.30 -1.65 -8.66
CA THR A 117 2.08 -2.81 -8.21
C THR A 117 1.31 -3.58 -7.13
N ALA A 118 1.69 -4.84 -6.89
CA ALA A 118 1.04 -5.67 -5.86
C ALA A 118 1.19 -5.10 -4.44
N ASN A 119 2.26 -4.36 -4.17
CA ASN A 119 2.64 -3.87 -2.83
C ASN A 119 2.55 -2.33 -2.69
N GLY A 120 1.98 -1.65 -3.68
CA GLY A 120 1.88 -0.19 -3.69
C GLY A 120 0.46 0.32 -3.49
N PRO A 121 0.25 1.63 -3.26
CA PRO A 121 -1.06 2.23 -3.24
C PRO A 121 -1.76 2.06 -4.60
N LEU A 122 -3.10 2.04 -4.59
CA LEU A 122 -3.88 1.90 -5.83
C LEU A 122 -3.74 3.14 -6.71
N ILE A 123 -3.66 4.30 -6.05
CA ILE A 123 -3.50 5.62 -6.66
C ILE A 123 -2.20 6.20 -6.11
N ASP A 124 -1.17 6.23 -6.95
CA ASP A 124 0.09 6.93 -6.69
C ASP A 124 0.18 8.15 -7.60
N THR A 125 -0.26 9.31 -7.10
CA THR A 125 -0.32 10.54 -7.89
C THR A 125 1.05 11.08 -8.25
N THR A 126 2.11 10.65 -7.57
CA THR A 126 3.49 11.02 -7.92
C THR A 126 3.94 10.39 -9.24
N ARG A 127 3.25 9.31 -9.68
CA ARG A 127 3.52 8.59 -10.92
C ARG A 127 2.55 8.89 -12.04
N ILE A 128 1.73 9.93 -11.89
CA ILE A 128 0.77 10.40 -12.89
C ILE A 128 1.25 11.77 -13.40
N PRO A 129 1.97 11.84 -14.54
CA PRO A 129 2.49 13.09 -15.09
C PRO A 129 1.46 14.24 -15.19
N SER A 130 0.21 13.92 -15.55
CA SER A 130 -0.90 14.87 -15.71
C SER A 130 -1.36 15.48 -14.40
N MET A 131 -1.02 14.86 -13.27
CA MET A 131 -1.31 15.31 -11.90
C MET A 131 -0.11 15.96 -11.20
N ALA A 132 1.06 16.06 -11.84
CA ALA A 132 2.24 16.67 -11.24
C ALA A 132 1.95 18.12 -10.79
N GLY A 133 2.16 18.39 -9.50
CA GLY A 133 1.92 19.71 -8.90
C GLY A 133 0.44 20.10 -8.76
N LYS A 134 -0.50 19.19 -9.01
CA LYS A 134 -1.94 19.43 -8.87
C LYS A 134 -2.51 18.69 -7.66
N ASN A 135 -3.62 19.19 -7.14
CA ASN A 135 -4.44 18.44 -6.19
C ASN A 135 -5.43 17.55 -6.97
N PRO A 136 -5.30 16.22 -6.94
CA PRO A 136 -6.17 15.31 -7.68
C PRO A 136 -7.65 15.41 -7.28
N ARG A 137 -7.94 15.82 -6.03
CA ARG A 137 -9.31 16.02 -5.54
C ARG A 137 -10.00 17.23 -6.18
N SER A 138 -9.22 18.21 -6.62
CA SER A 138 -9.73 19.43 -7.23
C SER A 138 -9.65 19.40 -8.76
N ASP A 139 -9.05 18.36 -9.35
CA ASP A 139 -8.99 18.18 -10.79
C ASP A 139 -10.31 17.54 -11.29
N PRO A 140 -11.09 18.22 -12.16
CA PRO A 140 -12.38 17.70 -12.63
C PRO A 140 -12.26 16.42 -13.45
N GLY A 141 -11.18 16.27 -14.24
CA GLY A 141 -10.96 15.08 -15.06
C GLY A 141 -10.67 13.86 -14.18
N PHE A 142 -9.76 14.04 -13.22
CA PHE A 142 -9.39 12.98 -12.29
C PHE A 142 -10.56 12.56 -11.40
N SER A 143 -11.28 13.52 -10.81
CA SER A 143 -12.44 13.23 -9.94
C SER A 143 -13.59 12.55 -10.69
N ALA A 144 -13.89 12.97 -11.93
CA ALA A 144 -14.91 12.33 -12.75
C ALA A 144 -14.54 10.89 -13.14
N ALA A 145 -13.26 10.66 -13.50
CA ALA A 145 -12.76 9.32 -13.77
C ALA A 145 -12.87 8.42 -12.53
N LEU A 146 -12.42 8.92 -11.38
CA LEU A 146 -12.49 8.19 -10.10
C LEU A 146 -13.93 7.80 -9.75
N GLN A 147 -14.89 8.70 -9.94
CA GLN A 147 -16.31 8.43 -9.68
C GLN A 147 -16.85 7.29 -10.57
N LYS A 148 -16.48 7.26 -11.85
CA LYS A 148 -16.89 6.19 -12.78
C LYS A 148 -16.21 4.85 -12.46
N CYS A 149 -14.95 4.90 -12.05
CA CYS A 149 -14.12 3.72 -11.83
C CYS A 149 -14.18 3.15 -10.40
N ARG A 150 -14.98 3.74 -9.50
CA ARG A 150 -15.08 3.37 -8.08
C ARG A 150 -15.37 1.88 -7.81
N GLY A 151 -16.10 1.21 -8.71
CA GLY A 151 -16.40 -0.23 -8.57
C GLY A 151 -15.15 -1.10 -8.65
N PHE A 152 -14.22 -0.77 -9.53
CA PHE A 152 -12.94 -1.46 -9.64
C PHE A 152 -12.02 -1.11 -8.46
N ALA A 153 -12.05 0.13 -7.97
CA ALA A 153 -11.30 0.52 -6.78
C ALA A 153 -11.76 -0.26 -5.53
N ALA A 154 -13.07 -0.41 -5.33
CA ALA A 154 -13.63 -1.22 -4.25
C ALA A 154 -13.21 -2.69 -4.37
N ALA A 155 -13.30 -3.27 -5.57
CA ALA A 155 -12.85 -4.64 -5.82
C ALA A 155 -11.33 -4.83 -5.64
N ALA A 156 -10.54 -3.76 -5.81
CA ALA A 156 -9.10 -3.74 -5.56
C ALA A 156 -8.72 -3.59 -4.07
N GLY A 157 -9.71 -3.61 -3.16
CA GLY A 157 -9.51 -3.52 -1.72
C GLY A 157 -9.44 -2.09 -1.19
N VAL A 158 -9.73 -1.07 -2.01
CA VAL A 158 -9.87 0.31 -1.57
C VAL A 158 -11.34 0.58 -1.30
N SER A 159 -11.76 0.31 -0.07
CA SER A 159 -13.04 0.79 0.43
C SER A 159 -12.90 2.28 0.70
N GLY A 160 -13.69 3.12 0.03
CA GLY A 160 -13.79 4.53 0.41
C GLY A 160 -14.28 4.68 1.86
N PRO A 161 -14.11 5.86 2.49
CA PRO A 161 -14.82 6.18 3.72
C PRO A 161 -16.34 6.10 3.54
#